data_AF-A0A4V3X9I8-F1
#
_entry.id   AF-A0A4V3X9I8-F1
#
_cell.length_a   1.000
_cell.length_b   1.000
_cell.length_c   1.000
_cell.angle_alpha   90.00
_cell.angle_beta   90.00
_cell.angle_gamma   90.00
#
_symmetry.space_group_name_H-M   'P 1'
#
loop_
_entity.id
_entity.type
_entity.pdbx_description
1 polymer ?
#
loop_
_entity_poly.entity_id
_entity_poly.type
_entity_poly.pdbx_seq_one_letter_code
_entity_poly.pdbx_strand_id
1 'polypeptide(L)'
;MSANNLPPGSTLFKLPSYEELQAERDLKQSFASLSRDHEDIQQLFKSVASKLETTPKIGEDNELCKEWDQLAKRHRKLYKDSQLNASQCANFLNNYETVLVPLSFGRMTLAEKRFMINKFLEDQVIPVHQEAARRTSERFQELAKQVEVFPVKVSSYLRQEADKGGFWYGLWSGVEECVCVPLQILNI
;
A
#
# COMPACT_ATOMS: atom_id res chain seq x y z
N MET A 1 -36.24 30.97 39.97
CA MET A 1 -36.12 29.97 38.89
C MET A 1 -35.58 30.69 37.67
N SER A 2 -34.26 30.66 37.46
CA SER A 2 -33.63 31.35 36.33
C SER A 2 -33.74 30.50 35.08
N ALA A 3 -34.41 31.05 34.06
CA ALA A 3 -34.32 30.58 32.70
C ALA A 3 -32.92 30.93 32.15
N ASN A 4 -32.13 29.92 31.81
CA ASN A 4 -30.87 30.12 31.10
C ASN A 4 -31.19 30.48 29.64
N ASN A 5 -31.10 31.77 29.32
CA ASN A 5 -31.00 32.27 27.96
C ASN A 5 -29.65 31.85 27.37
N LEU A 6 -29.65 30.95 26.38
CA LEU A 6 -28.49 30.75 25.51
C LEU A 6 -28.53 31.74 24.34
N PRO A 7 -27.40 32.38 23.99
CA PRO A 7 -27.34 33.33 22.89
C PRO A 7 -27.46 32.63 21.52
N PRO A 8 -28.05 33.28 20.50
CA PRO A 8 -28.10 32.75 19.15
C PRO A 8 -26.71 32.85 18.52
N GLY A 9 -26.01 31.73 18.44
CA GLY A 9 -24.65 31.67 17.89
C GLY A 9 -23.76 30.55 18.43
N SER A 10 -24.21 29.79 19.43
CA SER A 10 -23.49 28.59 19.87
C SER A 10 -23.64 27.47 18.83
N THR A 11 -22.68 27.39 17.90
CA THR A 11 -22.43 26.18 17.12
C THR A 11 -22.29 25.02 18.11
N LEU A 12 -23.24 24.09 18.04
CA LEU A 12 -23.13 22.81 18.71
C LEU A 12 -21.89 22.13 18.10
N PHE A 13 -20.75 22.21 18.79
CA PHE A 13 -19.59 21.37 18.49
C PHE A 13 -20.05 19.94 18.72
N LYS A 14 -20.53 19.29 17.66
CA LYS A 14 -20.86 17.87 17.69
C LYS A 14 -19.52 17.15 17.89
N LEU A 15 -19.31 16.62 19.08
CA LEU A 15 -18.17 15.76 19.36
C LEU A 15 -18.24 14.56 18.39
N PRO A 16 -17.09 14.11 17.86
CA PRO A 16 -17.04 12.93 17.01
C PRO A 16 -17.75 11.75 17.69
N SER A 17 -18.51 11.00 16.91
CA SER A 17 -19.11 9.76 17.40
C SER A 17 -18.02 8.75 17.73
N TYR A 18 -18.34 7.77 18.58
CA TYR A 18 -17.43 6.66 18.87
C TYR A 18 -17.03 5.91 17.58
N GLU A 19 -17.98 5.74 16.65
CA GLU A 19 -17.74 5.08 15.36
C GLU A 19 -16.75 5.87 14.49
N GLU A 20 -16.85 7.20 14.47
CA GLU A 20 -15.93 8.07 13.74
C GLU A 20 -14.50 7.98 14.31
N LEU A 21 -14.37 7.98 15.63
CA LEU A 21 -13.08 7.80 16.32
C LEU A 21 -12.48 6.40 16.10
N GLN A 22 -13.33 5.37 16.05
CA GLN A 22 -12.89 4.00 15.78
C GLN A 22 -12.40 3.87 14.33
N ALA A 23 -13.15 4.38 13.35
CA ALA A 23 -12.77 4.37 11.95
C ALA A 23 -11.43 5.10 11.71
N GLU A 24 -11.20 6.22 12.38
CA GLU A 24 -9.91 6.93 12.31
C GLU A 24 -8.75 6.08 12.86
N ARG A 25 -8.97 5.39 13.99
CA ARG A 25 -7.96 4.48 14.56
C ARG A 25 -7.66 3.31 13.64
N ASP A 26 -8.69 2.67 13.09
CA ASP A 26 -8.56 1.53 12.19
C ASP A 26 -7.80 1.92 10.91
N LEU A 27 -8.06 3.13 10.40
CA LEU A 27 -7.34 3.68 9.26
C LEU A 27 -5.85 3.90 9.59
N LYS A 28 -5.54 4.54 10.73
CA LYS A 28 -4.14 4.74 11.18
C LYS A 28 -3.42 3.41 11.37
N GLN A 29 -4.09 2.42 11.94
CA GLN A 29 -3.53 1.09 12.14
C GLN A 29 -3.26 0.39 10.79
N SER A 30 -4.17 0.51 9.82
CA SER A 30 -3.98 -0.02 8.47
C SER A 30 -2.74 0.58 7.79
N PHE A 31 -2.52 1.89 7.88
CA PHE A 31 -1.32 2.54 7.34
C PHE A 31 -0.03 2.11 8.05
N ALA A 32 -0.08 1.95 9.37
CA ALA A 32 1.05 1.44 10.15
C ALA A 32 1.39 -0.01 9.79
N SER A 33 0.38 -0.86 9.55
CA SER A 33 0.60 -2.22 9.03
C SER A 33 1.25 -2.16 7.66
N LEU A 34 0.66 -1.45 6.70
CA LEU A 34 1.16 -1.38 5.34
C LEU A 34 2.62 -0.88 5.25
N SER A 35 3.00 0.06 6.12
CA SER A 35 4.37 0.56 6.17
C SER A 35 5.36 -0.51 6.64
N ARG A 36 5.00 -1.27 7.69
CA ARG A 36 5.80 -2.40 8.18
C ARG A 36 5.86 -3.53 7.16
N ASP A 37 4.72 -3.90 6.58
CA ASP A 37 4.63 -4.95 5.55
C ASP A 37 5.56 -4.62 4.37
N HIS A 38 5.63 -3.35 3.98
CA HIS A 38 6.56 -2.92 2.93
C HIS A 38 8.03 -3.05 3.31
N GLU A 39 8.41 -2.70 4.55
CA GLU A 39 9.76 -2.88 5.06
C GLU A 39 10.14 -4.37 5.06
N ASP A 40 9.26 -5.23 5.54
CA ASP A 40 9.46 -6.68 5.58
C ASP A 40 9.65 -7.24 4.16
N ILE A 41 8.80 -6.85 3.20
CA ILE A 41 8.94 -7.27 1.80
C ILE A 41 10.27 -6.79 1.22
N GLN A 42 10.72 -5.56 1.51
CA GLN A 42 12.02 -5.08 1.04
C GLN A 42 13.19 -5.90 1.62
N GLN A 43 13.10 -6.31 2.88
CA GLN A 43 14.11 -7.18 3.49
C GLN A 43 14.10 -8.57 2.85
N LEU A 44 12.93 -9.12 2.54
CA LEU A 44 12.82 -10.38 1.80
C LEU A 44 13.47 -10.29 0.41
N PHE A 45 13.22 -9.21 -0.35
CA PHE A 45 13.88 -8.99 -1.63
C PHE A 45 15.41 -8.99 -1.51
N LYS A 46 15.96 -8.31 -0.49
CA LYS A 46 17.41 -8.28 -0.23
C LYS A 46 17.96 -9.65 0.16
N SER A 47 17.25 -10.37 1.03
CA SER A 47 17.65 -11.69 1.52
C SER A 47 17.73 -12.69 0.36
N VAL A 48 16.71 -12.73 -0.50
CA VAL A 48 16.70 -13.63 -1.67
C VAL A 48 17.77 -13.24 -2.67
N ALA A 49 18.00 -11.94 -2.92
CA ALA A 49 19.08 -11.50 -3.81
C ALA A 49 20.45 -12.00 -3.33
N SER A 50 20.76 -11.82 -2.04
CA SER A 50 22.01 -12.31 -1.44
C SER A 50 22.13 -13.84 -1.54
N LYS A 51 21.04 -14.58 -1.33
CA LYS A 51 21.04 -16.05 -1.50
C LYS A 51 21.29 -16.46 -2.95
N LEU A 52 20.69 -15.77 -3.93
CA LEU A 52 20.91 -16.07 -5.35
C LEU A 52 22.37 -15.82 -5.76
N GLU A 53 22.94 -14.69 -5.36
CA GLU A 53 24.32 -14.31 -5.67
C GLU A 53 25.34 -15.29 -5.07
N THR A 54 25.09 -15.75 -3.84
CA THR A 54 25.97 -16.69 -3.13
C THR A 54 25.74 -18.15 -3.53
N THR A 55 24.69 -18.46 -4.28
CA THR A 55 24.39 -19.83 -4.73
C THR A 55 25.37 -20.26 -5.82
N PRO A 56 26.13 -21.35 -5.62
CA PRO A 56 26.99 -21.90 -6.65
C PRO A 56 26.18 -22.18 -7.93
N LYS A 57 26.73 -21.81 -9.10
CA LYS A 57 26.12 -21.90 -10.46
C LYS A 57 25.13 -20.81 -10.86
N ILE A 58 24.50 -20.09 -9.93
CA ILE A 58 23.69 -18.92 -10.29
C ILE A 58 24.65 -17.75 -10.53
N GLY A 59 25.30 -17.24 -9.49
CA GLY A 59 26.23 -16.11 -9.59
C GLY A 59 25.53 -14.78 -9.92
N GLU A 60 26.24 -13.66 -9.74
CA GLU A 60 25.68 -12.31 -9.86
C GLU A 60 25.14 -11.99 -11.27
N ASP A 61 25.81 -12.47 -12.32
CA ASP A 61 25.45 -12.21 -13.72
C ASP A 61 24.29 -13.07 -14.25
N ASN A 62 23.70 -13.94 -13.42
CA ASN A 62 22.63 -14.84 -13.83
C ASN A 62 21.35 -14.10 -14.24
N GLU A 63 20.63 -14.65 -15.20
CA GLU A 63 19.31 -14.15 -15.60
C GLU A 63 18.30 -14.20 -14.43
N LEU A 64 18.41 -15.16 -13.50
CA LEU A 64 17.59 -15.20 -12.28
C LEU A 64 17.85 -14.01 -11.35
N CYS A 65 19.11 -13.59 -11.19
CA CYS A 65 19.47 -12.42 -10.40
C CYS A 65 18.91 -11.14 -11.03
N LYS A 66 19.02 -11.02 -12.35
CA LYS A 66 18.45 -9.89 -13.11
C LYS A 66 16.92 -9.86 -13.03
N GLU A 67 16.25 -11.00 -13.16
CA GLU A 67 14.79 -11.08 -13.03
C GLU A 67 14.35 -10.69 -11.61
N TRP A 68 15.02 -11.20 -10.57
CA TRP A 68 14.71 -10.85 -9.18
C TRP A 68 14.90 -9.37 -8.89
N ASP A 69 16.01 -8.77 -9.36
CA ASP A 69 16.25 -7.33 -9.23
C ASP A 69 15.17 -6.50 -9.96
N GLN A 70 14.70 -6.96 -11.12
CA GLN A 70 13.58 -6.31 -11.80
C GLN A 70 12.28 -6.37 -10.98
N LEU A 71 11.97 -7.50 -10.34
CA LEU A 71 10.82 -7.62 -9.44
C LEU A 71 10.96 -6.68 -8.23
N ALA A 72 12.14 -6.62 -7.61
CA ALA A 72 12.43 -5.71 -6.51
C ALA A 72 12.28 -4.23 -6.91
N LYS A 73 12.77 -3.85 -8.09
CA LYS A 73 12.63 -2.49 -8.65
C LYS A 73 11.17 -2.15 -8.93
N ARG A 74 10.39 -3.09 -9.49
CA ARG A 74 8.95 -2.93 -9.71
C ARG A 74 8.21 -2.73 -8.40
N HIS A 75 8.49 -3.55 -7.38
CA HIS A 75 7.93 -3.39 -6.04
C HIS A 75 8.19 -1.99 -5.47
N ARG A 76 9.45 -1.54 -5.49
CA ARG A 76 9.84 -0.21 -4.99
C ARG A 76 9.13 0.92 -5.73
N LYS A 77 8.98 0.80 -7.05
CA LYS A 77 8.24 1.78 -7.85
C LYS A 77 6.75 1.81 -7.47
N LEU A 78 6.10 0.65 -7.42
CA LEU A 78 4.68 0.56 -7.05
C LEU A 78 4.40 1.11 -5.65
N TYR A 79 5.30 0.87 -4.70
CA TYR A 79 5.17 1.44 -3.37
C TYR A 79 5.29 2.96 -3.37
N LYS A 80 6.24 3.54 -4.12
CA LYS A 80 6.33 5.00 -4.28
C LYS A 80 5.05 5.57 -4.90
N ASP A 81 4.50 4.91 -5.91
CA ASP A 81 3.24 5.31 -6.55
C ASP A 81 2.07 5.25 -5.54
N SER A 82 2.03 4.22 -4.69
CA SER A 82 1.06 4.08 -3.60
C SER A 82 1.17 5.21 -2.57
N GLN A 83 2.40 5.51 -2.12
CA GLN A 83 2.66 6.61 -1.19
C GLN A 83 2.25 7.96 -1.79
N LEU A 84 2.52 8.20 -3.07
CA LEU A 84 2.11 9.41 -3.76
C LEU A 84 0.58 9.54 -3.80
N ASN A 85 -0.13 8.46 -4.13
CA ASN A 85 -1.59 8.45 -4.12
C ASN A 85 -2.15 8.74 -2.71
N ALA A 86 -1.59 8.11 -1.68
CA ALA A 86 -1.97 8.39 -0.28
C ALA A 86 -1.72 9.86 0.12
N SER A 87 -0.59 10.43 -0.30
CA SER A 87 -0.28 11.85 -0.07
C SER A 87 -1.27 12.78 -0.78
N GLN A 88 -1.69 12.45 -2.00
CA GLN A 88 -2.71 13.22 -2.71
C GLN A 88 -4.07 13.17 -1.99
N CYS A 89 -4.48 11.99 -1.49
CA CYS A 89 -5.68 11.87 -0.65
C CYS A 89 -5.58 12.73 0.62
N ALA A 90 -4.43 12.70 1.31
CA ALA A 90 -4.21 13.50 2.51
C ALA A 90 -4.27 15.01 2.21
N ASN A 91 -3.67 15.45 1.11
CA ASN A 91 -3.73 16.86 0.67
C ASN A 91 -5.17 17.27 0.33
N PHE A 92 -5.95 16.41 -0.33
CA PHE A 92 -7.36 16.66 -0.61
C PHE A 92 -8.18 16.84 0.67
N LEU A 93 -8.00 15.96 1.66
CA LEU A 93 -8.65 16.07 2.96
C LEU A 93 -8.21 17.31 3.74
N ASN A 94 -6.92 17.66 3.69
CA ASN A 94 -6.43 18.88 4.31
C ASN A 94 -7.05 20.13 3.66
N ASN A 95 -7.20 20.17 2.34
CA ASN A 95 -7.87 21.28 1.64
C ASN A 95 -9.36 21.38 2.04
N TYR A 96 -10.02 20.25 2.28
CA TYR A 96 -11.38 20.26 2.83
C TYR A 96 -11.43 20.96 4.19
N GLU A 97 -10.57 20.54 5.12
CA GLU A 97 -10.55 21.07 6.49
C GLU A 97 -10.09 22.55 6.54
N THR A 98 -9.10 22.92 5.73
CA THR A 98 -8.47 24.25 5.81
C THR A 98 -9.09 25.30 4.90
N VAL A 99 -9.80 24.90 3.85
CA VAL A 99 -10.39 25.83 2.86
C VAL A 99 -11.90 25.70 2.84
N LEU A 100 -12.44 24.50 2.57
CA LEU A 100 -13.87 24.31 2.35
C LEU A 100 -14.69 24.54 3.64
N VAL A 101 -14.23 23.97 4.76
CA VAL A 101 -14.90 24.10 6.06
C VAL A 101 -14.96 25.58 6.51
N PRO A 102 -13.87 26.36 6.55
CA PRO A 102 -13.92 27.78 6.87
C PRO A 102 -14.82 28.60 5.95
N LEU A 103 -14.77 28.37 4.64
CA LEU A 103 -15.62 29.08 3.68
C LEU A 103 -17.10 28.77 3.89
N SER A 104 -17.44 27.54 4.32
CA SER A 104 -18.82 27.14 4.64
C SER A 104 -19.44 27.92 5.80
N PHE A 105 -18.61 28.42 6.74
CA PHE A 105 -19.04 29.30 7.84
C PHE A 105 -19.13 30.77 7.45
N GLY A 106 -18.62 31.15 6.27
CA GLY A 106 -18.67 32.50 5.74
C GLY A 106 -20.10 32.97 5.39
N ARG A 107 -20.22 34.26 5.05
CA ARG A 107 -21.45 34.88 4.53
C ARG A 107 -21.69 34.47 3.08
N MET A 108 -21.97 33.18 2.88
CA MET A 108 -22.38 32.61 1.60
C MET A 108 -23.88 32.31 1.61
N THR A 109 -24.53 32.49 0.48
CA THR A 109 -25.89 32.03 0.26
C THR A 109 -25.95 30.50 0.28
N LEU A 110 -27.14 29.96 0.54
CA LEU A 110 -27.38 28.52 0.54
C LEU A 110 -27.08 27.88 -0.83
N ALA A 111 -27.26 28.62 -1.92
CA ALA A 111 -26.94 28.19 -3.28
C ALA A 111 -25.42 28.06 -3.50
N GLU A 112 -24.62 29.03 -3.05
CA GLU A 112 -23.16 29.00 -3.15
C GLU A 112 -22.56 27.87 -2.30
N LYS A 113 -23.08 27.65 -1.08
CA LYS A 113 -22.64 26.52 -0.25
C LYS A 113 -22.90 25.18 -0.90
N ARG A 114 -24.10 24.98 -1.47
CA ARG A 114 -24.43 23.78 -2.23
C ARG A 114 -23.55 23.63 -3.46
N PHE A 115 -23.31 24.71 -4.21
CA PHE A 115 -22.40 24.67 -5.35
C PHE A 115 -20.99 24.24 -4.96
N MET A 116 -20.43 24.77 -3.86
CA MET A 116 -19.08 24.37 -3.40
C MET A 116 -19.02 22.92 -2.90
N ILE A 117 -20.02 22.49 -2.13
CA ILE A 117 -20.10 21.10 -1.66
C ILE A 117 -20.25 20.15 -2.85
N ASN A 118 -21.09 20.48 -3.82
CA ASN A 118 -21.23 19.71 -5.05
C ASN A 118 -19.96 19.74 -5.89
N LYS A 119 -19.26 20.88 -6.01
CA LYS A 119 -17.92 20.95 -6.61
C LYS A 119 -16.91 20.03 -5.91
N PHE A 120 -17.05 19.85 -4.61
CA PHE A 120 -16.16 19.00 -3.82
C PHE A 120 -16.54 17.50 -3.92
N LEU A 121 -17.84 17.19 -3.98
CA LEU A 121 -18.40 15.83 -4.00
C LEU A 121 -18.65 15.25 -5.41
N GLU A 122 -19.17 16.07 -6.33
CA GLU A 122 -19.63 15.70 -7.68
C GLU A 122 -18.52 15.82 -8.76
N ASP A 123 -17.55 16.76 -8.67
CA ASP A 123 -16.52 16.98 -9.72
C ASP A 123 -15.29 16.02 -9.63
N GLN A 124 -15.51 14.71 -9.45
CA GLN A 124 -14.56 13.62 -9.80
C GLN A 124 -13.36 13.30 -8.88
N VAL A 125 -13.04 14.02 -7.80
CA VAL A 125 -11.77 13.76 -7.08
C VAL A 125 -11.78 12.47 -6.24
N ILE A 126 -12.86 12.19 -5.50
CA ILE A 126 -12.98 10.94 -4.70
C ILE A 126 -12.98 9.69 -5.60
N PRO A 127 -13.80 9.59 -6.68
CA PRO A 127 -13.75 8.45 -7.59
C PRO A 127 -12.39 8.28 -8.27
N VAL A 128 -11.68 9.38 -8.58
CA VAL A 128 -10.31 9.32 -9.15
C VAL A 128 -9.32 8.70 -8.17
N HIS A 129 -9.35 9.09 -6.90
CA HIS A 129 -8.49 8.49 -5.86
C HIS A 129 -8.82 7.02 -5.60
N GLN A 130 -10.11 6.66 -5.60
CA GLN A 130 -10.56 5.27 -5.48
C GLN A 130 -10.06 4.42 -6.65
N GLU A 131 -10.20 4.90 -7.88
CA GLU A 131 -9.72 4.21 -9.07
C GLU A 131 -8.18 4.10 -9.09
N ALA A 132 -7.47 5.14 -8.65
CA ALA A 132 -6.01 5.09 -8.51
C ALA A 132 -5.55 4.07 -7.46
N ALA A 133 -6.26 3.98 -6.33
CA ALA A 133 -6.00 2.97 -5.30
C ALA A 133 -6.27 1.55 -5.82
N ARG A 134 -7.39 1.36 -6.54
CA ARG A 134 -7.76 0.09 -7.17
C ARG A 134 -6.68 -0.38 -8.15
N ARG A 135 -6.25 0.47 -9.07
CA ARG A 135 -5.15 0.15 -10.03
C ARG A 135 -3.84 -0.16 -9.34
N THR A 136 -3.54 0.52 -8.23
CA THR A 136 -2.34 0.25 -7.44
C THR A 136 -2.41 -1.13 -6.80
N SER A 137 -3.57 -1.50 -6.23
CA SER A 137 -3.82 -2.82 -5.67
C SER A 137 -3.69 -3.93 -6.73
N GLU A 138 -4.32 -3.78 -7.90
CA GLU A 138 -4.21 -4.75 -9.01
C GLU A 138 -2.76 -4.98 -9.44
N ARG A 139 -1.95 -3.92 -9.48
CA ARG A 139 -0.53 -4.02 -9.82
C ARG A 139 0.28 -4.72 -8.74
N PHE A 140 -0.05 -4.54 -7.46
CA PHE A 140 0.56 -5.33 -6.38
C PHE A 140 0.19 -6.80 -6.49
N GLN A 141 -1.06 -7.13 -6.80
CA GLN A 141 -1.50 -8.51 -7.01
C GLN A 141 -0.79 -9.17 -8.19
N GLU A 142 -0.63 -8.46 -9.30
CA GLU A 142 0.10 -8.96 -10.46
C GLU A 142 1.58 -9.19 -10.15
N LEU A 143 2.21 -8.26 -9.42
CA LEU A 143 3.58 -8.44 -8.96
C LEU A 143 3.70 -9.64 -8.01
N ALA A 144 2.75 -9.83 -7.09
CA ALA A 144 2.73 -10.96 -6.17
C ALA A 144 2.72 -12.29 -6.92
N LYS A 145 1.88 -12.44 -7.96
CA LYS A 145 1.88 -13.64 -8.82
C LYS A 145 3.24 -13.89 -9.47
N GLN A 146 3.93 -12.85 -9.93
CA GLN A 146 5.26 -13.01 -10.53
C GLN A 146 6.30 -13.45 -9.49
N VAL A 147 6.22 -12.90 -8.28
CA VAL A 147 7.07 -13.32 -7.15
C VAL A 147 6.77 -14.76 -6.73
N GLU A 148 5.50 -15.19 -6.70
CA GLU A 148 5.08 -16.55 -6.36
C GLU A 148 5.60 -17.61 -7.34
N VAL A 149 5.74 -17.26 -8.62
CA VAL A 149 6.27 -18.17 -9.66
C VAL A 149 7.80 -18.23 -9.65
N PHE A 150 8.48 -17.21 -9.14
CA PHE A 150 9.93 -17.12 -9.17
C PHE A 150 10.67 -18.32 -8.52
N PRO A 151 10.27 -18.84 -7.35
CA PRO A 151 10.85 -20.05 -6.75
C PRO A 151 10.83 -21.27 -7.67
N VAL A 152 9.74 -21.43 -8.44
CA VAL A 152 9.62 -22.53 -9.40
C VAL A 152 10.68 -22.39 -10.50
N LYS A 153 10.94 -21.17 -10.97
CA LYS A 153 12.00 -20.90 -11.96
C LYS A 153 13.38 -21.22 -11.42
N VAL A 154 13.68 -20.80 -10.18
CA VAL A 154 14.94 -21.14 -9.50
C VAL A 154 15.11 -22.65 -9.39
N SER A 155 14.06 -23.36 -8.97
CA SER A 155 14.10 -24.83 -8.84
C SER A 155 14.34 -25.52 -10.18
N SER A 156 13.71 -25.03 -11.26
CA SER A 156 13.88 -25.59 -12.60
C SER A 156 15.30 -25.40 -13.11
N TYR A 157 15.87 -24.20 -12.91
CA TYR A 157 17.25 -23.89 -13.27
C TYR A 157 18.25 -24.79 -12.54
N LEU A 158 18.10 -24.93 -11.22
CA LEU A 158 19.01 -25.75 -10.41
C LEU A 158 18.94 -27.24 -10.76
N ARG A 159 17.74 -27.77 -11.07
CA ARG A 159 17.61 -29.16 -11.54
C ARG A 159 18.35 -29.37 -12.87
N GLN A 160 18.17 -28.45 -13.82
CA GLN A 160 18.88 -28.52 -15.10
C GLN A 160 20.40 -28.43 -14.93
N GLU A 161 20.91 -27.65 -13.97
CA GLU A 161 22.34 -27.61 -13.65
C GLU A 161 22.83 -28.88 -12.92
N ALA A 162 22.01 -29.49 -12.06
CA ALA A 162 22.34 -30.74 -11.39
C ALA A 162 22.41 -31.93 -12.37
N ASP A 163 21.51 -31.95 -13.36
CA ASP A 163 21.48 -32.96 -14.43
C ASP A 163 22.72 -32.88 -15.34
N LYS A 164 23.39 -31.71 -15.38
CA LYS A 164 24.66 -31.52 -16.10
C LYS A 164 25.89 -32.05 -15.35
N GLY A 165 25.71 -32.58 -14.13
CA GLY A 165 26.75 -33.28 -13.38
C GLY A 165 26.87 -32.84 -11.93
N GLY A 166 26.11 -33.51 -11.06
CA GLY A 166 26.44 -33.86 -9.68
C GLY A 166 26.58 -32.72 -8.66
N PHE A 167 25.75 -32.75 -7.60
CA PHE A 167 26.19 -32.63 -6.18
C PHE A 167 25.12 -32.09 -5.19
N TRP A 168 23.98 -31.53 -5.60
CA TRP A 168 23.18 -30.69 -4.65
C TRP A 168 21.76 -31.16 -4.32
N TYR A 169 21.62 -32.27 -3.60
CA TYR A 169 20.38 -32.59 -2.86
C TYR A 169 20.21 -31.76 -1.56
N GLY A 170 21.29 -31.13 -1.06
CA GLY A 170 21.31 -30.45 0.25
C GLY A 170 21.06 -28.93 0.25
N LEU A 171 20.94 -28.27 -0.91
CA LEU A 171 20.68 -26.82 -1.02
C LEU A 171 19.20 -26.46 -0.83
N TRP A 172 18.32 -27.46 -0.83
CA TRP A 172 16.88 -27.32 -0.89
C TRP A 172 16.26 -26.81 0.43
N SER A 173 16.84 -27.13 1.59
CA SER A 173 16.26 -26.80 2.90
C SER A 173 16.25 -25.30 3.24
N GLY A 174 17.19 -24.51 2.72
CA GLY A 174 17.33 -23.08 3.08
C GLY A 174 16.54 -22.09 2.22
N VAL A 175 16.00 -22.52 1.07
CA VAL A 175 15.20 -21.67 0.16
C VAL A 175 13.71 -21.92 0.37
N GLU A 176 13.30 -23.18 0.63
CA GLU A 176 11.92 -23.48 1.05
C GLU A 176 11.54 -22.71 2.31
N GLU A 177 12.44 -22.53 3.28
CA GLU A 177 12.17 -21.75 4.50
C GLU A 177 11.93 -20.25 4.26
N CYS A 178 12.42 -19.66 3.16
CA CYS A 178 12.17 -18.25 2.82
C CYS A 178 11.00 -18.04 1.86
N VAL A 179 10.63 -19.06 1.10
CA VAL A 179 9.56 -19.00 0.10
C VAL A 179 8.23 -19.51 0.68
N CYS A 180 8.27 -20.41 1.66
CA CYS A 180 7.09 -20.98 2.33
C CYS A 180 6.61 -20.16 3.53
N VAL A 181 6.74 -18.82 3.51
CA VAL A 181 5.89 -18.01 4.40
C VAL A 181 4.48 -18.09 3.82
N PRO A 182 3.51 -18.64 4.56
CA PRO A 182 2.20 -18.95 4.00
C PRO A 182 1.50 -17.67 3.51
N LEU A 183 0.79 -17.86 2.40
CA LEU A 183 -0.23 -17.05 1.70
C LEU A 183 -1.33 -16.42 2.58
N GLN A 184 -1.05 -16.04 3.83
CA GLN A 184 -2.01 -15.44 4.76
C GLN A 184 -1.93 -13.91 4.84
N ILE A 185 -0.94 -13.27 4.21
CA ILE A 185 -0.75 -11.80 4.28
C ILE A 185 -1.46 -11.04 3.13
N LEU A 186 -2.01 -11.74 2.13
CA LEU A 186 -2.70 -11.10 0.99
C LEU A 186 -4.24 -11.09 1.09
N ASN A 187 -4.80 -11.26 2.29
CA ASN A 187 -6.21 -10.95 2.54
C ASN A 187 -6.31 -9.55 3.18
N ILE A 188 -6.07 -8.54 2.35
CA ILE A 188 -6.53 -7.16 2.56
C ILE A 188 -7.36 -6.77 1.33
#